data_AF-A0A6S6XTS9-F1
#
_entry.id   AF-A0A6S6XTS9-F1
#
_cell.length_a   1.000
_cell.length_b   1.000
_cell.length_c   1.000
_cell.angle_alpha   90.00
_cell.angle_beta   90.00
_cell.angle_gamma   90.00
#
_symmetry.space_group_name_H-M   'P 1'
#
loop_
_entity.id
_entity.type
_entity.pdbx_description
1 polymer ?
#
loop_
_entity_poly.entity_id
_entity_poly.type
_entity_poly.pdbx_seq_one_letter_code
_entity_poly.pdbx_strand_id
1 'polypeptide(L)'
;MLITLDEAKLYLHIDSADEDSVITGFIETAEKLCMDIARVDETELLASKETSRIAELYAVAYLYENRENADFGELTSMLRALLFGIRKDAF
;
A
#
# COMPACT_ATOMS: atom_id res chain seq x y z
N MET A 1 -5.90 8.84 -0.61
CA MET A 1 -4.97 8.22 -1.59
C MET A 1 -3.65 8.94 -1.63
N LEU A 2 -2.63 8.34 -1.01
CA LEU A 2 -1.28 8.89 -0.93
C LEU A 2 -0.49 8.69 -2.24
N ILE A 3 -0.75 7.61 -2.98
CA ILE A 3 -0.19 7.36 -4.31
C ILE A 3 -1.25 7.51 -5.41
N THR A 4 -0.81 7.94 -6.60
CA THR A 4 -1.70 8.06 -7.77
C THR A 4 -1.68 6.79 -8.61
N LEU A 5 -2.68 6.62 -9.48
CA LEU A 5 -2.71 5.52 -10.45
C LEU A 5 -1.48 5.55 -11.37
N ASP A 6 -1.11 6.71 -11.91
CA ASP A 6 0.06 6.85 -12.78
C ASP A 6 1.36 6.46 -12.06
N GLU A 7 1.48 6.79 -10.77
CA GLU A 7 2.62 6.42 -9.95
C GLU A 7 2.68 4.90 -9.74
N ALA A 8 1.54 4.28 -9.38
CA ALA A 8 1.45 2.83 -9.23
C ALA A 8 1.78 2.12 -10.54
N LYS A 9 1.24 2.57 -11.68
CA LYS A 9 1.51 2.02 -13.01
C LYS A 9 2.98 2.14 -13.39
N LEU A 10 3.59 3.29 -13.12
CA LEU A 10 5.03 3.48 -13.34
C LEU A 10 5.85 2.51 -12.49
N TYR A 11 5.47 2.28 -11.23
CA TYR A 11 6.16 1.34 -10.35
C TYR A 11 6.01 -0.12 -10.79
N LEU A 12 4.82 -0.47 -11.31
CA LEU A 12 4.51 -1.80 -11.86
C LEU A 12 5.02 -2.03 -13.29
N HIS A 13 5.56 -0.99 -13.95
CA HIS A 13 5.93 -1.01 -15.37
C HIS A 13 4.75 -1.36 -16.30
N ILE A 14 3.57 -0.78 -16.02
CA ILE A 14 2.34 -0.98 -16.79
C ILE A 14 2.02 0.27 -17.60
N ASP A 15 2.08 0.16 -18.93
CA ASP A 15 1.80 1.26 -19.85
C ASP A 15 0.35 1.26 -20.36
N SER A 16 -0.35 0.11 -20.30
CA SER A 16 -1.74 -0.04 -20.77
C SER A 16 -2.77 0.46 -19.76
N ALA A 17 -3.98 0.79 -20.22
CA ALA A 17 -5.10 1.19 -19.36
C ALA A 17 -6.03 0.03 -18.95
N ASP A 18 -5.80 -1.18 -19.47
CA ASP A 18 -6.70 -2.33 -19.32
C ASP A 18 -6.93 -2.74 -17.86
N GLU A 19 -5.92 -2.51 -17.00
CA GLU A 19 -5.94 -2.91 -15.58
C GLU A 19 -6.13 -1.72 -14.62
N ASP A 20 -6.42 -0.52 -15.13
CA ASP A 20 -6.53 0.72 -14.32
C ASP A 20 -7.52 0.57 -13.15
N SER A 21 -8.68 -0.04 -13.41
CA SER A 21 -9.69 -0.28 -12.37
C SER A 21 -9.21 -1.26 -11.30
N VAL A 22 -8.41 -2.26 -11.68
CA VAL A 22 -7.87 -3.26 -10.74
C VAL A 22 -6.77 -2.64 -9.90
N ILE A 23 -5.85 -1.92 -10.53
CA ILE A 23 -4.75 -1.21 -9.86
C ILE A 23 -5.32 -0.16 -8.89
N THR A 24 -6.37 0.57 -9.28
CA THR A 24 -7.04 1.52 -8.38
C THR A 24 -7.57 0.82 -7.13
N GLY A 25 -8.20 -0.35 -7.28
CA GLY A 25 -8.66 -1.15 -6.15
C GLY A 25 -7.51 -1.65 -5.25
N PHE A 26 -6.35 -1.96 -5.83
CA PHE A 26 -5.15 -2.29 -5.05
C PHE A 26 -4.61 -1.09 -4.28
N ILE A 27 -4.63 0.12 -4.86
CA ILE A 27 -4.21 1.32 -4.15
C ILE A 27 -5.11 1.58 -2.94
N GLU A 28 -6.43 1.54 -3.12
CA GLU A 28 -7.39 1.70 -2.01
C GLU A 28 -7.20 0.64 -0.91
N THR A 29 -6.88 -0.59 -1.31
CA THR A 29 -6.61 -1.69 -0.36
C THR A 29 -5.29 -1.48 0.37
N ALA A 30 -4.24 -1.05 -0.34
CA ALA A 30 -2.92 -0.76 0.22
C ALA A 30 -2.99 0.39 1.25
N GLU A 31 -3.71 1.46 0.93
CA GLU A 31 -3.93 2.60 1.83
C GLU A 31 -4.60 2.16 3.14
N LYS A 32 -5.69 1.38 3.05
CA LYS A 32 -6.37 0.82 4.22
C LYS A 32 -5.47 -0.10 5.05
N LEU A 33 -4.73 -1.00 4.40
CA LEU A 33 -3.79 -1.88 5.10
C LEU A 33 -2.71 -1.07 5.83
N CYS A 34 -2.20 -0.01 5.21
CA CYS A 34 -1.21 0.85 5.84
C CYS A 34 -1.79 1.56 7.07
N MET A 35 -3.00 2.13 6.96
CA MET A 35 -3.70 2.75 8.10
C MET A 35 -3.95 1.76 9.23
N ASP A 36 -4.49 0.58 8.93
CA ASP A 36 -4.84 -0.44 9.93
C ASP A 36 -3.60 -0.98 10.64
N ILE A 37 -2.51 -1.23 9.89
CA ILE A 37 -1.27 -1.79 10.43
C ILE A 37 -0.53 -0.75 11.26
N ALA A 38 -0.43 0.49 10.78
CA ALA A 38 0.18 1.60 11.52
C ALA A 38 -0.72 2.11 12.65
N ARG A 39 -2.03 1.81 12.63
CA ARG A 39 -3.04 2.33 13.57
C ARG A 39 -3.10 3.86 13.55
N VAL A 40 -3.16 4.41 12.34
CA VAL A 40 -3.21 5.84 12.09
C VAL A 40 -4.37 6.16 11.15
N ASP A 41 -4.86 7.38 11.18
CA ASP A 41 -5.83 7.85 10.19
C ASP A 41 -5.15 8.37 8.90
N GLU A 42 -5.95 8.75 7.91
CA GLU A 42 -5.47 9.28 6.63
C GLU A 42 -4.59 10.54 6.81
N THR A 43 -4.94 11.42 7.75
CA THR A 43 -4.19 12.67 8.00
C THR A 43 -2.80 12.37 8.52
N GLU A 44 -2.69 11.40 9.42
CA GLU A 44 -1.44 10.95 10.01
C GLU A 44 -0.59 10.13 9.04
N LEU A 45 -1.23 9.32 8.20
CA LEU A 45 -0.58 8.60 7.11
C LEU A 45 0.05 9.58 6.11
N LEU A 46 -0.68 10.64 5.72
CA LEU A 46 -0.23 11.73 4.86
C LEU A 46 0.90 12.55 5.51
N ALA A 47 0.83 12.81 6.82
CA ALA A 47 1.90 13.49 7.55
C ALA A 47 3.23 12.70 7.48
N SER A 48 3.14 11.38 7.31
CA SER A 48 4.28 10.46 7.19
C SER A 48 4.57 10.01 5.76
N LYS A 49 4.24 10.85 4.76
CA LYS A 49 4.22 10.49 3.33
C LYS A 49 5.47 9.75 2.82
N GLU A 50 6.67 10.07 3.30
CA GLU A 50 7.90 9.46 2.79
C GLU A 50 7.95 7.95 3.06
N THR A 51 7.48 7.53 4.24
CA THR A 51 7.44 6.11 4.64
C THR A 51 6.18 5.44 4.11
N SER A 52 5.02 6.08 4.31
CA SER A 52 3.72 5.53 3.93
C SER A 52 3.60 5.29 2.42
N ARG A 53 4.19 6.17 1.59
CA ARG A 53 4.13 6.08 0.13
C ARG A 53 4.81 4.83 -0.39
N ILE A 54 6.00 4.54 0.15
CA ILE A 54 6.76 3.34 -0.21
C ILE A 54 6.01 2.09 0.27
N ALA A 55 5.43 2.10 1.47
CA ALA A 55 4.64 0.99 1.97
C ALA A 55 3.43 0.69 1.06
N GLU A 56 2.70 1.71 0.62
CA GLU A 56 1.59 1.55 -0.32
C GLU A 56 2.04 0.98 -1.67
N LEU A 57 3.15 1.47 -2.25
CA LEU A 57 3.69 0.95 -3.50
C LEU A 57 4.08 -0.53 -3.39
N TYR A 58 4.75 -0.92 -2.29
CA TYR A 58 5.08 -2.32 -2.04
C TYR A 58 3.84 -3.19 -1.89
N ALA A 59 2.80 -2.70 -1.19
CA ALA A 59 1.54 -3.42 -1.07
C ALA A 59 0.83 -3.58 -2.43
N VAL A 60 0.76 -2.52 -3.24
CA VAL A 60 0.15 -2.58 -4.57
C VAL A 60 0.88 -3.60 -5.45
N ALA A 61 2.21 -3.56 -5.50
CA ALA A 61 2.99 -4.54 -6.26
C ALA A 61 2.78 -5.96 -5.75
N TYR A 62 2.78 -6.17 -4.43
CA TYR A 62 2.53 -7.49 -3.87
C TYR A 62 1.14 -8.03 -4.27
N LEU A 63 0.09 -7.21 -4.14
CA LEU A 63 -1.27 -7.60 -4.48
C LEU A 63 -1.44 -7.90 -5.98
N TYR A 64 -0.78 -7.09 -6.82
CA TYR A 64 -0.81 -7.26 -8.27
C TYR A 64 -0.12 -8.56 -8.71
N GLU A 65 1.10 -8.82 -8.23
CA GLU A 65 1.88 -10.00 -8.59
C GLU A 65 1.30 -11.30 -8.01
N ASN A 66 0.64 -11.23 -6.85
CA ASN A 66 0.14 -12.41 -6.14
C ASN A 66 -1.38 -12.59 -6.21
N ARG A 67 -2.04 -12.02 -7.24
CA ARG A 67 -3.51 -11.97 -7.36
C ARG A 67 -4.25 -13.31 -7.25
N GLU A 68 -3.58 -14.41 -7.57
CA GLU A 68 -4.16 -15.76 -7.53
C GLU A 68 -3.95 -16.47 -6.19
N ASN A 69 -2.88 -16.15 -5.47
CA ASN A 69 -2.40 -16.91 -4.30
C ASN A 69 -1.74 -16.01 -3.24
N ALA A 70 -2.32 -14.84 -2.96
CA ALA A 70 -1.74 -13.88 -2.02
C ALA A 70 -1.64 -14.43 -0.59
N ASP A 71 -0.41 -14.43 -0.04
CA ASP A 71 -0.20 -14.65 1.40
C ASP A 71 -0.32 -13.30 2.14
N PHE A 72 -1.46 -13.10 2.80
CA PHE A 72 -1.69 -11.87 3.56
C PHE A 72 -0.86 -11.78 4.85
N GLY A 73 -0.35 -12.90 5.36
CA GLY A 73 0.56 -12.94 6.50
C GLY A 73 1.93 -12.37 6.15
N GLU A 74 2.46 -12.73 4.99
CA GLU A 74 3.71 -12.17 4.45
C GLU A 74 3.55 -10.66 4.20
N LEU A 75 2.49 -10.25 3.49
CA LEU A 75 2.20 -8.84 3.21
C LEU A 75 2.11 -8.01 4.51
N THR A 76 1.35 -8.50 5.49
CA THR A 76 1.19 -7.81 6.76
C THR A 76 2.51 -7.69 7.53
N SER A 77 3.36 -8.72 7.47
CA SER A 77 4.66 -8.72 8.15
C SER A 77 5.61 -7.71 7.53
N MET A 78 5.66 -7.65 6.19
CA MET A 78 6.44 -6.66 5.45
C MET A 78 5.95 -5.23 5.73
N LEU A 79 4.63 -4.99 5.66
CA LEU A 79 4.05 -3.69 5.96
C LEU A 79 4.31 -3.24 7.41
N ARG A 80 4.24 -4.15 8.39
CA ARG A 80 4.60 -3.83 9.78
C ARG A 80 6.06 -3.39 9.91
N ALA A 81 6.96 -3.99 9.14
CA ALA A 81 8.37 -3.62 9.17
C ALA A 81 8.58 -2.22 8.55
N LEU A 82 7.95 -1.94 7.41
CA LEU A 82 8.05 -0.63 6.73
C LEU A 82 7.42 0.50 7.55
N LEU A 83 6.25 0.25 8.16
CA LEU A 83 5.49 1.24 8.91
C LEU A 83 5.88 1.34 10.39
N PHE A 84 6.90 0.59 10.83
CA PHE A 84 7.29 0.52 12.24
C PHE A 84 7.55 1.90 12.86
N GLY A 85 8.16 2.82 12.11
CA GLY A 85 8.50 4.15 12.61
C GLY A 85 7.30 5.07 12.88
N ILE A 86 6.14 4.77 12.30
CA ILE A 86 4.92 5.60 12.43
C ILE A 86 3.80 4.87 13.17
N ARG A 87 3.99 3.57 13.41
CA ARG A 87 2.99 2.71 14.02
C ARG A 87 2.75 3.12 15.46
N LYS A 88 1.48 3.31 15.83
CA LYS A 88 1.09 3.59 17.21
C LYS A 88 0.92 2.33 18.03
N ASP A 89 1.33 2.41 19.29
CA ASP A 89 1.03 1.37 20.27
C ASP A 89 -0.47 1.35 20.60
N ALA A 90 -0.99 0.17 20.93
CA ALA A 90 -2.33 0.03 21.45
C ALA A 90 -2.20 0.01 22.98
N PHE A 91 -2.73 1.05 23.62
CA PHE A 91 -2.87 1.11 25.08
C PHE A 91 -4.31 0.77 25.46
#